data_AF-A0A953MRY8-F1
#
_entry.id   AF-A0A953MRY8-F1
#
_cell.length_a   1.000
_cell.length_b   1.000
_cell.length_c   1.000
_cell.angle_alpha   90.00
_cell.angle_beta   90.00
_cell.angle_gamma   90.00
#
_symmetry.space_group_name_H-M   'P 1'
#
loop_
_entity.id
_entity.type
_entity.pdbx_description
1 polymer ?
#
loop_
_entity_poly.entity_id
_entity_poly.type
_entity_poly.pdbx_seq_one_letter_code
_entity_poly.pdbx_strand_id
1 'polypeptide(L)'
;MRKNLHIILAAFTFSILLWGSISLSNDYYATIDLPVKLVNFPVGYTSGTKIPHDISVKLKGEGWKLASVNLGSKPEYNVSVKPDSGKQTVNLYNYLVENQWLSSDIEVINITPD
;
A
#
# COMPACT_ATOMS: atom_id res chain seq x y z
N MET A 1 -1.55 -47.33 14.81
CA MET A 1 -2.44 -46.23 14.39
C MET A 1 -1.72 -44.90 14.05
N ARG A 2 -0.43 -44.87 13.69
CA ARG A 2 0.35 -43.62 13.46
C ARG A 2 0.80 -43.38 12.01
N LYS A 3 0.45 -44.25 11.06
CA LYS A 3 1.07 -44.26 9.71
C LYS A 3 0.42 -43.31 8.70
N ASN A 4 -0.77 -42.78 8.96
CA ASN A 4 -1.51 -41.94 8.00
C ASN A 4 -1.69 -40.48 8.46
N LEU A 5 -1.07 -40.08 9.57
CA LEU A 5 -1.19 -38.72 10.11
C LEU A 5 -0.67 -37.68 9.11
N HIS A 6 0.37 -38.03 8.34
CA HIS A 6 0.94 -37.14 7.31
C HIS A 6 -0.06 -36.83 6.19
N ILE A 7 -0.90 -37.80 5.80
CA ILE A 7 -1.92 -37.61 4.76
C ILE A 7 -3.04 -36.71 5.29
N ILE A 8 -3.49 -36.96 6.53
CA ILE A 8 -4.52 -36.13 7.17
C ILE A 8 -4.01 -34.69 7.34
N LEU A 9 -2.75 -34.53 7.79
CA LEU A 9 -2.14 -33.21 7.93
C LEU A 9 -2.02 -32.50 6.58
N ALA A 10 -1.58 -33.20 5.53
CA ALA A 10 -1.47 -32.64 4.18
C ALA A 10 -2.84 -32.21 3.64
N ALA A 11 -3.87 -33.06 3.77
CA ALA A 11 -5.23 -32.75 3.35
C ALA A 11 -5.80 -31.54 4.13
N PHE A 12 -5.54 -31.47 5.43
CA PHE A 12 -5.97 -30.35 6.27
C PHE A 12 -5.27 -29.04 5.86
N THR A 13 -3.95 -29.06 5.67
CA THR A 13 -3.21 -27.88 5.18
C THR A 13 -3.69 -27.45 3.80
N PHE A 14 -3.95 -28.41 2.90
CA PHE A 14 -4.45 -28.11 1.56
C PHE A 14 -5.84 -27.49 1.61
N SER A 15 -6.72 -28.00 2.47
CA SER A 15 -8.05 -27.42 2.70
C SER A 15 -7.96 -25.98 3.23
N ILE A 16 -7.02 -25.69 4.14
CA ILE A 16 -6.80 -24.33 4.66
C ILE A 16 -6.31 -23.40 3.55
N LEU A 17 -5.36 -23.86 2.72
CA LEU A 17 -4.82 -23.08 1.61
C LEU A 17 -5.92 -22.75 0.58
N LEU A 18 -6.74 -23.74 0.20
CA LEU A 18 -7.88 -23.53 -0.69
C LEU A 18 -8.90 -22.55 -0.12
N TRP A 19 -9.27 -22.73 1.15
CA TRP A 19 -10.20 -21.84 1.81
C TRP A 19 -9.69 -20.40 1.87
N GLY A 20 -8.41 -20.21 2.23
CA GLY A 20 -7.75 -18.91 2.19
C GLY A 20 -7.72 -18.33 0.78
N SER A 21 -7.42 -19.16 -0.23
CA SER A 21 -7.38 -18.75 -1.64
C SER A 21 -8.73 -18.22 -2.12
N ILE A 22 -9.82 -18.91 -1.80
CA ILE A 22 -11.18 -18.54 -2.20
C ILE A 22 -11.63 -17.30 -1.41
N SER A 23 -11.37 -17.27 -0.11
CA SER A 23 -11.77 -16.14 0.73
C SER A 23 -11.12 -14.83 0.26
N LEU A 24 -9.81 -14.82 0.04
CA LEU A 24 -9.07 -13.61 -0.38
C LEU A 24 -9.26 -13.26 -1.86
N SER A 25 -9.99 -14.06 -2.64
CA SER A 25 -10.33 -13.72 -4.02
C SER A 25 -11.45 -12.68 -4.14
N ASN A 26 -12.13 -12.35 -3.04
CA ASN A 26 -13.14 -11.29 -3.01
C ASN A 26 -12.48 -9.90 -2.87
N ASP A 27 -13.27 -8.87 -3.14
CA ASP A 27 -12.90 -7.48 -2.89
C ASP A 27 -13.02 -7.12 -1.41
N TYR A 28 -11.99 -6.47 -0.89
CA TYR A 28 -11.94 -5.96 0.47
C TYR A 28 -11.53 -4.49 0.47
N TYR A 29 -11.67 -3.88 1.64
CA TYR A 29 -11.17 -2.54 1.92
C TYR A 29 -10.07 -2.63 2.96
N ALA A 30 -8.95 -1.95 2.69
CA ALA A 30 -7.85 -1.84 3.64
C ALA A 30 -7.44 -0.38 3.80
N THR A 31 -7.07 0.00 5.01
CA THR A 31 -6.45 1.30 5.29
C THR A 31 -5.00 1.05 5.64
N ILE A 32 -4.09 1.73 4.93
CA ILE A 32 -2.65 1.63 5.18
C ILE A 32 -2.07 3.01 5.49
N ASP A 33 -1.18 3.07 6.48
CA ASP A 33 -0.46 4.28 6.83
C ASP A 33 0.94 4.22 6.21
N LEU A 34 1.27 5.25 5.44
CA LEU A 34 2.45 5.32 4.60
C LEU A 34 3.28 6.56 4.93
N PRO A 35 4.60 6.41 5.08
CA PRO A 35 5.46 7.57 5.28
C PRO A 35 5.57 8.38 3.99
N VAL A 36 5.39 9.70 4.08
CA VAL A 36 5.57 10.61 2.95
C VAL A 36 7.03 11.03 2.84
N LYS A 37 7.60 10.92 1.64
CA LYS A 37 8.92 11.44 1.31
C LYS A 37 8.85 12.45 0.18
N LEU A 38 9.39 13.64 0.45
CA LEU A 38 9.66 14.61 -0.59
C LEU A 38 10.95 14.25 -1.33
N VAL A 39 10.87 14.23 -2.64
CA VAL A 39 11.99 13.93 -3.54
C VAL A 39 12.18 15.03 -4.57
N ASN A 40 13.33 15.06 -5.23
CA ASN A 40 13.68 16.05 -6.28
C ASN A 40 13.69 17.52 -5.81
N PHE A 41 14.25 17.79 -4.63
CA PHE A 41 14.48 19.17 -4.21
C PHE A 41 15.46 19.89 -5.16
N PRO A 42 15.16 21.14 -5.57
CA PRO A 42 16.13 21.96 -6.26
C PRO A 42 17.35 22.22 -5.35
N VAL A 43 18.53 22.35 -5.96
CA VAL A 43 19.81 22.48 -5.23
C VAL A 43 19.77 23.68 -4.28
N GLY A 44 20.05 23.45 -2.99
CA GLY A 44 20.06 24.49 -1.97
C GLY A 44 18.71 24.77 -1.30
N TYR A 45 17.66 24.01 -1.64
CA TYR A 45 16.32 24.18 -1.06
C TYR A 45 15.95 23.00 -0.16
N THR A 46 15.13 23.29 0.86
CA THR A 46 14.52 22.30 1.76
C THR A 46 13.11 22.75 2.12
N SER A 47 12.29 21.84 2.66
CA SER A 47 10.98 22.23 3.20
C SER A 47 11.15 22.97 4.53
N GLY A 48 10.68 24.21 4.60
CA GLY A 48 10.60 24.98 5.84
C GLY A 48 9.35 24.70 6.68
N THR A 49 8.44 23.83 6.22
CA THR A 49 7.15 23.56 6.88
C THR A 49 7.09 22.12 7.37
N LYS A 50 6.45 21.89 8.53
CA LYS A 50 6.13 20.54 9.01
C LYS A 50 5.14 19.88 8.05
N ILE A 51 5.60 18.88 7.32
CA ILE A 51 4.77 18.02 6.49
C ILE A 51 4.31 16.85 7.37
N PRO A 52 3.07 16.36 7.22
CA PRO A 52 2.65 15.12 7.86
C PRO A 52 3.65 14.01 7.52
N HIS A 53 4.17 13.34 8.55
CA HIS A 53 5.10 12.23 8.36
C HIS A 53 4.42 11.05 7.69
N ASP A 54 3.15 10.81 8.03
CA ASP A 54 2.36 9.68 7.55
C ASP A 54 1.07 10.16 6.88
N ILE A 55 0.67 9.48 5.81
CA ILE A 55 -0.64 9.59 5.17
C ILE A 55 -1.39 8.26 5.31
N SER A 56 -2.69 8.34 5.50
CA SER A 56 -3.58 7.18 5.54
C SER A 56 -4.26 7.04 4.18
N VAL A 57 -4.04 5.91 3.53
CA VAL A 57 -4.62 5.61 2.21
C VAL A 57 -5.62 4.48 2.36
N LYS A 58 -6.86 4.74 1.96
CA LYS A 58 -7.93 3.74 1.88
C LYS A 58 -7.92 3.12 0.49
N LEU A 59 -7.67 1.82 0.45
CA LEU A 59 -7.57 1.00 -0.74
C LEU A 59 -8.75 0.04 -0.84
N LYS A 60 -9.14 -0.28 -2.07
CA LYS A 60 -10.10 -1.33 -2.39
C LYS A 60 -9.51 -2.25 -3.46
N GLY A 61 -9.64 -3.56 -3.28
CA GLY A 61 -9.21 -4.54 -4.27
C GLY A 61 -9.24 -5.95 -3.70
N GLU A 62 -8.73 -6.90 -4.49
CA GLU A 62 -8.66 -8.31 -4.10
C GLU A 62 -7.86 -8.51 -2.80
N GLY A 63 -8.36 -9.36 -1.90
CA GLY A 63 -7.75 -9.63 -0.60
C GLY A 63 -6.30 -10.07 -0.67
N TRP A 64 -5.90 -10.87 -1.66
CA TRP A 64 -4.50 -11.27 -1.87
C TRP A 64 -3.59 -10.10 -2.22
N LYS A 65 -4.08 -9.16 -3.04
CA LYS A 65 -3.33 -7.96 -3.42
C LYS A 65 -3.16 -7.04 -2.23
N LEU A 66 -4.25 -6.78 -1.49
CA LEU A 66 -4.20 -5.99 -0.26
C LEU A 66 -3.30 -6.61 0.82
N ALA A 67 -3.33 -7.95 0.96
CA ALA A 67 -2.43 -8.66 1.85
C ALA A 67 -0.96 -8.49 1.42
N SER A 68 -0.66 -8.55 0.12
CA SER A 68 0.70 -8.35 -0.37
C SER A 68 1.24 -6.93 -0.10
N VAL A 69 0.38 -5.91 -0.21
CA VAL A 69 0.73 -4.52 0.11
C VAL A 69 0.97 -4.32 1.62
N ASN A 70 0.21 -5.00 2.47
CA ASN A 70 0.34 -4.88 3.93
C ASN A 70 1.50 -5.72 4.51
N LEU A 71 1.73 -6.92 3.98
CA LEU A 71 2.77 -7.85 4.44
C LEU A 71 4.15 -7.57 3.84
N GLY A 72 4.21 -6.83 2.73
CA GLY A 72 5.45 -6.40 2.09
C GLY A 72 6.16 -5.26 2.85
N SER A 73 7.28 -4.81 2.30
CA SER A 73 7.95 -3.59 2.76
C SER A 73 6.99 -2.42 2.65
N LYS A 74 6.79 -1.66 3.75
CA LYS A 74 5.95 -0.45 3.75
C LYS A 74 6.41 0.47 2.61
N PRO A 75 5.59 0.70 1.57
CA PRO A 75 6.00 1.54 0.47
C PRO A 75 6.13 2.98 0.96
N GLU A 76 7.11 3.71 0.42
CA GLU A 76 7.26 5.14 0.70
C GLU A 76 6.43 5.92 -0.32
N TYR A 77 5.65 6.90 0.15
CA TYR A 77 4.85 7.74 -0.73
C TYR A 77 5.70 8.91 -1.23
N ASN A 78 6.18 8.80 -2.46
CA ASN A 78 7.07 9.80 -3.04
C ASN A 78 6.27 10.97 -3.64
N VAL A 79 6.67 12.19 -3.30
CA VAL A 79 6.09 13.43 -3.83
C VAL A 79 7.22 14.26 -4.41
N SER A 80 7.20 14.51 -5.71
CA SER A 80 8.23 15.33 -6.37
C SER A 80 7.99 16.83 -6.12
N VAL A 81 9.05 17.53 -5.69
CA VAL A 81 8.99 18.97 -5.43
C VAL A 81 9.25 19.72 -6.73
N LYS A 82 8.33 20.61 -7.13
CA LYS A 82 8.53 21.46 -8.32
C LYS A 82 9.54 22.57 -8.00
N PRO A 83 10.39 22.97 -8.98
CA PRO A 83 11.39 24.02 -8.83
C PRO A 83 10.71 25.40 -8.85
N ASP A 84 9.92 25.69 -7.82
CA ASP A 84 9.25 26.98 -7.64
C ASP A 84 9.35 27.45 -6.18
N SER A 85 9.40 28.75 -5.98
CA SER A 85 9.62 29.37 -4.66
C SER A 85 8.28 29.76 -4.02
N GLY A 86 8.10 29.43 -2.74
CA GLY A 86 6.93 29.85 -1.96
C GLY A 86 6.13 28.68 -1.37
N LYS A 87 4.93 28.98 -0.87
CA LYS A 87 4.02 27.96 -0.31
C LYS A 87 3.34 27.22 -1.44
N GLN A 88 3.69 25.94 -1.62
CA GLN A 88 3.05 25.06 -2.59
C GLN A 88 2.07 24.13 -1.86
N THR A 89 0.85 24.04 -2.37
CA THR A 89 -0.11 22.99 -2.00
C THR A 89 -0.11 21.96 -3.11
N VAL A 90 0.20 20.71 -2.77
CA VAL A 90 0.25 19.60 -3.72
C VAL A 90 -0.85 18.62 -3.39
N ASN A 91 -1.63 18.23 -4.40
CA ASN A 91 -2.63 17.19 -4.23
C ASN A 91 -1.96 15.82 -4.41
N LEU A 92 -2.14 14.91 -3.45
CA LEU A 92 -1.47 13.61 -3.42
C LEU A 92 -1.92 12.71 -4.58
N TYR A 93 -3.18 12.78 -5.04
CA TYR A 93 -3.68 11.95 -6.15
C TYR A 93 -2.89 12.11 -7.45
N ASN A 94 -2.27 13.29 -7.68
CA ASN A 94 -1.42 13.52 -8.86
C ASN A 94 -0.14 12.65 -8.88
N TYR A 95 0.28 12.13 -7.73
CA TYR A 95 1.50 11.32 -7.59
C TYR A 95 1.22 9.81 -7.55
N LEU A 96 -0.03 9.37 -7.77
CA LEU A 96 -0.38 7.95 -7.81
C LEU A 96 0.41 7.18 -8.89
N VAL A 97 0.64 7.80 -10.05
CA VAL A 97 1.40 7.20 -11.16
C VAL A 97 2.88 7.00 -10.82
N GLU A 98 3.45 7.89 -10.00
CA GLU A 98 4.84 7.79 -9.53
C GLU A 98 5.00 6.70 -8.45
N ASN A 99 3.89 6.27 -7.85
CA ASN A 99 3.82 5.30 -6.75
C ASN A 99 3.28 3.93 -7.24
N GLN A 100 3.99 3.32 -8.20
CA GLN A 100 3.64 2.08 -8.92
C GLN A 100 3.44 0.82 -8.04
N TRP A 101 3.72 0.88 -6.74
CA TRP A 101 3.41 -0.20 -5.79
C TRP A 101 1.89 -0.40 -5.61
N LEU A 102 1.09 0.59 -6.02
CA LEU A 102 -0.32 0.43 -6.30
C LEU A 102 -0.51 -0.34 -7.61
N SER A 103 -0.63 -1.67 -7.53
CA SER A 103 -1.03 -2.51 -8.66
C SER A 103 -2.29 -1.95 -9.34
N SER A 104 -2.38 -2.09 -10.67
CA SER A 104 -3.47 -1.55 -11.51
C SER A 104 -4.89 -1.91 -11.07
N ASP A 105 -5.02 -2.98 -10.28
CA ASP A 105 -6.29 -3.54 -9.85
C ASP A 105 -6.64 -3.17 -8.40
N ILE A 106 -5.88 -2.25 -7.79
CA ILE A 106 -6.17 -1.67 -6.48
C ILE A 106 -6.64 -0.25 -6.69
N GLU A 107 -7.88 0.03 -6.30
CA GLU A 107 -8.50 1.34 -6.36
C GLU A 107 -8.18 2.15 -5.10
N VAL A 108 -7.70 3.38 -5.28
CA VAL A 108 -7.52 4.35 -4.18
C VAL A 108 -8.85 5.04 -3.94
N ILE A 109 -9.49 4.72 -2.81
CA ILE A 109 -10.76 5.30 -2.41
C ILE A 109 -10.56 6.66 -1.77
N ASN A 110 -9.53 6.78 -0.93
CA ASN A 110 -9.25 8.04 -0.23
C ASN A 110 -7.79 8.14 0.21
N ILE A 111 -7.28 9.36 0.31
CA ILE A 111 -5.99 9.70 0.91
C ILE A 111 -6.25 10.77 1.97
N THR A 112 -5.64 10.64 3.15
CA THR A 112 -5.81 11.60 4.24
C THR A 112 -4.49 11.79 4.98
N PRO A 113 -4.05 13.03 5.25
CA PRO A 113 -4.64 14.31 4.82
C PRO A 113 -4.44 14.58 3.30
N ASP A 114 -5.36 15.36 2.72
CA ASP A 114 -5.39 15.75 1.29
C ASP A 114 -4.70 17.10 1.03
#